data_AF-D8WWP7-F1
#
_entry.id   AF-D8WWP7-F1
#
_cell.length_a   1.000
_cell.length_b   1.000
_cell.length_c   1.000
_cell.angle_alpha   90.00
_cell.angle_beta   90.00
_cell.angle_gamma   90.00
#
_symmetry.space_group_name_H-M   'P 1'
#
loop_
_entity.id
_entity.type
_entity.pdbx_description
1 polymer ?
#
loop_
_entity_poly.entity_id
_entity_poly.type
_entity_poly.pdbx_seq_one_letter_code
_entity_poly.pdbx_strand_id
1 'polypeptide(L)'
;MYDKPSNRLEVHKGFTFGPDPDELKKQEGREVYDVIILSDSIDELTSQQNQEITLAIRLLTPKDRKMRYCTRTVSAMISSDPTKYRDRLHVRFQRGLLHPKPWSIEIVKELEGLMSLEADHTLARS
;
A
#
# COMPACT_ATOMS: atom_id res chain seq x y z
N MET A 1 29.94 23.02 23.92
CA MET A 1 29.19 23.08 22.64
C MET A 1 28.87 21.64 22.27
N TYR A 2 27.59 21.26 22.26
CA TYR A 2 27.21 19.94 21.74
C TYR A 2 27.16 20.05 20.22
N ASP A 3 28.08 19.38 19.53
CA ASP A 3 27.95 19.16 18.10
C ASP A 3 26.63 18.44 17.87
N LYS A 4 25.72 19.07 17.11
CA LYS A 4 24.55 18.38 16.58
C LYS A 4 25.10 17.23 15.73
N PRO A 5 24.81 15.96 16.04
CA PRO A 5 25.25 14.89 15.16
C PRO A 5 24.57 15.10 13.81
N SER A 6 25.38 15.54 12.84
CA SER A 6 25.10 15.49 11.42
C SER A 6 25.11 14.02 11.02
N ASN A 7 24.08 13.30 11.40
CA ASN A 7 23.75 12.01 10.85
C ASN A 7 22.24 11.91 10.99
N ARG A 8 21.53 12.08 9.87
CA ARG A 8 20.29 11.35 9.64
C ARG A 8 20.60 9.95 10.15
N LEU A 9 20.06 9.58 11.33
CA LEU A 9 20.27 8.26 11.90
C LEU A 9 20.14 7.30 10.72
N GLU A 10 21.15 6.48 10.48
CA GLU A 10 20.98 5.32 9.61
C GLU A 10 19.94 4.46 10.32
N VAL A 11 18.67 4.84 10.15
CA VAL A 11 17.54 4.10 10.67
C VAL A 11 17.72 2.77 9.99
N HIS A 12 18.11 1.76 10.76
CA HIS A 12 18.44 0.44 10.26
C HIS A 12 17.39 0.09 9.20
N LYS A 13 17.84 -0.08 7.94
CA LYS A 13 17.00 -0.51 6.81
C LYS A 13 16.27 -1.84 7.08
N GLY A 14 16.44 -2.45 8.25
CA GLY A 14 15.81 -3.69 8.69
C GLY A 14 14.29 -3.63 8.88
N PHE A 15 13.65 -2.44 8.87
CA PHE A 15 12.18 -2.34 8.88
C PHE A 15 11.55 -2.10 7.50
N THR A 16 12.36 -1.94 6.45
CA THR A 16 11.90 -1.78 5.06
C THR A 16 12.61 -2.82 4.20
N PHE A 17 12.00 -3.99 4.03
CA PHE A 17 12.43 -4.93 3.00
C PHE A 17 12.03 -4.37 1.62
N GLY A 18 13.01 -4.03 0.79
CA GLY A 18 12.79 -3.64 -0.60
C GLY A 18 13.47 -2.33 -1.01
N PRO A 19 13.51 -2.03 -2.33
CA PRO A 19 14.01 -0.78 -2.87
C PRO A 19 13.16 0.42 -2.41
N ASP A 20 13.78 1.59 -2.33
CA ASP A 20 13.09 2.82 -1.91
C ASP A 20 11.96 3.17 -2.90
N PRO A 21 10.76 3.58 -2.44
CA PRO A 21 9.65 3.92 -3.32
C PRO A 21 10.00 4.99 -4.36
N ASP A 22 10.79 6.00 -4.00
CA ASP A 22 11.18 7.08 -4.91
C ASP A 22 12.17 6.55 -5.97
N GLU A 23 13.05 5.61 -5.60
CA GLU A 23 13.93 4.90 -6.54
C GLU A 23 13.14 4.02 -7.52
N LEU A 24 12.17 3.25 -7.01
CA LEU A 24 11.27 2.42 -7.84
C LEU A 24 10.52 3.26 -8.86
N LYS A 25 9.91 4.37 -8.43
CA LYS A 25 9.21 5.28 -9.35
C LYS A 25 10.14 5.84 -10.42
N LYS A 26 11.37 6.20 -10.04
CA LYS A 26 12.36 6.74 -10.98
C LYS A 26 12.81 5.69 -12.00
N GLN A 27 12.95 4.43 -11.60
CA GLN A 27 13.41 3.33 -12.46
C GLN A 27 12.29 2.79 -13.36
N GLU A 28 11.11 2.55 -12.79
CA GLU A 28 10.01 1.85 -13.47
C GLU A 28 8.94 2.79 -14.03
N GLY A 29 8.92 4.06 -13.62
CA GLY A 29 7.87 5.01 -14.00
C GLY A 29 6.47 4.68 -13.44
N ARG A 30 6.42 3.79 -12.45
CA ARG A 30 5.19 3.31 -11.79
C ARG A 30 4.92 4.08 -10.52
N GLU A 31 3.64 4.25 -10.18
CA GLU A 31 3.30 4.74 -8.85
C GLU A 31 3.51 3.63 -7.81
N VAL A 32 3.90 4.04 -6.60
CA VAL A 32 4.11 3.12 -5.49
C VAL A 32 3.13 3.45 -4.38
N TYR A 33 2.27 2.49 -4.08
CA TYR A 33 1.26 2.57 -3.04
C TYR A 33 1.63 1.71 -1.84
N ASP A 34 1.05 2.04 -0.70
CA ASP A 34 1.18 1.31 0.55
C ASP A 34 -0.21 0.98 1.09
N VAL A 35 -0.41 -0.24 1.54
CA VAL A 35 -1.61 -0.68 2.27
C VAL A 35 -1.17 -1.25 3.62
N ILE A 36 -1.89 -0.88 4.68
CA ILE A 36 -1.69 -1.47 6.00
C ILE A 36 -2.82 -2.45 6.25
N ILE A 37 -2.49 -3.73 6.34
CA ILE A 37 -3.41 -4.77 6.80
C ILE A 37 -3.38 -4.83 8.33
N LEU A 38 -4.57 -4.92 8.93
CA LEU A 38 -4.73 -4.97 10.38
C LEU A 38 -4.50 -6.37 10.96
N SER A 39 -4.54 -7.39 10.10
CA SER A 39 -4.22 -8.77 10.45
C SER A 39 -2.70 -9.00 10.46
N ASP A 40 -2.25 -9.94 11.29
CA ASP A 40 -0.88 -10.48 11.23
C ASP A 40 -0.72 -11.51 10.09
N SER A 41 -1.79 -11.83 9.35
CA SER A 41 -1.79 -12.71 8.17
C SER A 41 -2.20 -11.98 6.89
N ILE A 42 -1.62 -12.41 5.76
CA ILE A 42 -1.94 -11.92 4.41
C ILE A 42 -3.09 -12.71 3.73
N ASP A 43 -3.66 -13.70 4.42
CA ASP A 43 -4.66 -14.61 3.84
C ASP A 43 -5.90 -13.86 3.33
N GLU A 44 -6.37 -12.87 4.09
CA GLU A 44 -7.52 -12.04 3.71
C GLU A 44 -7.25 -11.35 2.36
N LEU A 45 -6.12 -10.66 2.25
CA LEU A 45 -5.69 -9.97 1.03
C LEU A 45 -5.46 -10.95 -0.13
N THR A 46 -4.97 -12.15 0.18
CA THR A 46 -4.70 -13.22 -0.79
C THR A 46 -5.99 -13.79 -1.38
N SER A 47 -7.02 -13.98 -0.56
CA SER A 47 -8.34 -14.48 -0.98
C SER A 47 -9.11 -13.51 -1.88
N GLN A 48 -8.75 -12.23 -1.85
CA GLN A 48 -9.39 -11.16 -2.61
C GLN A 48 -8.62 -10.76 -3.89
N GLN A 49 -7.55 -11.49 -4.24
CA GLN A 49 -6.78 -11.18 -5.44
C GLN A 49 -7.62 -11.22 -6.71
N ASN A 50 -7.36 -10.28 -7.61
CA ASN A 50 -8.03 -10.17 -8.92
C ASN A 50 -9.55 -9.92 -8.83
N GLN A 51 -10.04 -9.50 -7.68
CA GLN A 51 -11.39 -9.01 -7.49
C GLN A 51 -11.33 -7.49 -7.29
N GLU A 52 -12.39 -6.79 -7.66
CA GLU A 52 -12.53 -5.38 -7.31
C GLU A 52 -12.88 -5.29 -5.82
N ILE A 53 -11.98 -4.70 -5.04
CA ILE A 53 -12.12 -4.55 -3.59
C ILE A 53 -11.90 -3.11 -3.14
N THR A 54 -12.50 -2.76 -2.01
CA THR A 54 -12.27 -1.46 -1.38
C THR A 54 -11.02 -1.51 -0.50
N LEU A 55 -10.05 -0.63 -0.76
CA LEU A 55 -8.80 -0.54 -0.01
C LEU A 55 -8.53 0.88 0.46
N ALA A 56 -7.98 0.99 1.67
CA ALA A 56 -7.35 2.21 2.16
C ALA A 56 -5.85 2.19 1.80
N ILE A 57 -5.47 2.97 0.79
CA ILE A 57 -4.10 3.03 0.27
C ILE A 57 -3.45 4.37 0.56
N ARG A 58 -2.12 4.40 0.52
CA ARG A 58 -1.32 5.63 0.64
C ARG A 58 -0.35 5.72 -0.52
N LEU A 59 -0.31 6.88 -1.17
CA LEU A 59 0.69 7.14 -2.21
C LEU A 59 2.05 7.44 -1.54
N LEU A 60 3.08 6.66 -1.86
CA LEU A 60 4.42 6.82 -1.29
C LEU A 60 5.28 7.84 -2.06
N THR A 61 4.92 8.09 -3.31
CA THR A 61 5.71 8.92 -4.25
C THR A 61 4.92 10.08 -4.88
N PRO A 62 4.16 10.86 -4.09
CA PRO A 62 3.40 11.99 -4.66
C PRO A 62 4.33 13.11 -5.13
N LYS A 63 3.86 13.88 -6.12
CA LYS A 63 4.56 15.10 -6.57
C LYS A 63 4.70 16.12 -5.44
N ASP A 64 3.62 16.34 -4.68
CA ASP A 64 3.66 17.11 -3.43
C ASP A 64 4.01 16.19 -2.26
N ARG A 65 5.20 16.39 -1.68
CA ARG A 65 5.68 15.60 -0.54
C ARG A 65 4.77 15.66 0.69
N LYS A 66 3.98 16.72 0.85
CA LYS A 66 3.02 16.82 1.97
C LYS A 66 1.90 15.79 1.87
N MET A 67 1.60 15.33 0.65
CA MET A 67 0.59 14.30 0.39
C MET A 67 1.12 12.88 0.61
N ARG A 68 2.41 12.71 0.94
CA ARG A 68 2.99 11.39 1.19
C ARG A 68 2.33 10.84 2.44
N TYR A 69 1.89 9.58 2.37
CA TYR A 69 1.13 8.92 3.44
C TYR A 69 -0.30 9.42 3.67
N CYS A 70 -0.83 10.34 2.85
CA CYS A 70 -2.26 10.63 2.87
C CYS A 70 -3.03 9.39 2.43
N THR A 71 -3.88 8.89 3.32
CA THR A 71 -4.76 7.75 3.05
C THR A 71 -5.86 8.17 2.08
N ARG A 72 -6.15 7.30 1.11
CA ARG A 72 -7.28 7.40 0.19
C ARG A 72 -8.03 6.09 0.21
N THR A 73 -9.35 6.17 0.13
CA THR A 73 -10.18 4.99 -0.09
C THR A 73 -10.33 4.81 -1.60
N VAL A 74 -10.04 3.62 -2.11
CA VAL A 74 -10.17 3.32 -3.54
C VAL A 74 -10.90 2.00 -3.74
N SER A 75 -11.57 1.87 -4.87
CA SER A 75 -11.88 0.57 -5.45
C SER A 75 -10.72 0.15 -6.34
N ALA A 76 -10.15 -1.02 -6.12
CA ALA A 76 -8.95 -1.48 -6.80
C ALA A 76 -8.90 -3.00 -6.97
N MET A 77 -8.14 -3.45 -7.95
CA MET A 77 -7.76 -4.85 -8.13
C MET A 77 -6.30 -5.03 -7.70
N ILE A 78 -6.01 -6.14 -7.02
CA ILE A 78 -4.67 -6.43 -6.50
C ILE A 78 -4.19 -7.82 -6.88
N SER A 79 -2.87 -8.01 -6.93
CA SER A 79 -2.24 -9.31 -7.13
C SER A 79 -0.91 -9.42 -6.41
N SER A 80 -0.66 -10.59 -5.83
CA SER A 80 0.65 -10.99 -5.31
C SER A 80 1.72 -11.11 -6.40
N ASP A 81 1.32 -11.18 -7.68
CA ASP A 81 2.24 -11.06 -8.80
C ASP A 81 2.62 -9.57 -8.98
N PRO A 82 3.89 -9.20 -8.77
CA PRO A 82 4.38 -7.84 -8.92
C PRO A 82 4.21 -7.24 -10.34
N THR A 83 3.98 -8.07 -11.35
CA THR A 83 4.00 -7.68 -12.76
C THR A 83 2.62 -7.61 -13.40
N LYS A 84 1.58 -8.13 -12.73
CA LYS A 84 0.24 -8.27 -13.28
C LYS A 84 -0.45 -6.93 -13.54
N TYR A 85 -0.44 -6.04 -12.54
CA TYR A 85 -0.96 -4.69 -12.69
C TYR A 85 0.15 -3.65 -12.85
N ARG A 86 -0.22 -2.48 -13.34
CA ARG A 86 0.71 -1.40 -13.67
C ARG A 86 1.52 -0.95 -12.46
N ASP A 87 0.85 -0.63 -11.35
CA ASP A 87 1.47 0.05 -10.21
C ASP A 87 1.86 -0.92 -9.09
N ARG A 88 2.74 -0.46 -8.20
CA ARG A 88 3.27 -1.26 -7.10
C ARG A 88 2.43 -1.09 -5.85
N LEU A 89 2.22 -2.17 -5.12
CA LEU A 89 1.57 -2.18 -3.82
C LEU A 89 2.51 -2.79 -2.77
N HIS A 90 2.92 -1.97 -1.83
CA HIS A 90 3.60 -2.42 -0.62
C HIS A 90 2.55 -2.82 0.41
N VAL A 91 2.69 -4.03 0.95
CA VAL A 91 1.79 -4.55 1.99
C VAL A 91 2.51 -4.46 3.32
N ARG A 92 1.94 -3.73 4.28
CA ARG A 92 2.45 -3.62 5.64
C ARG A 92 1.49 -4.27 6.63
N PHE A 93 2.03 -5.01 7.58
CA PHE A 93 1.28 -5.50 8.72
C PHE A 93 1.08 -4.39 9.76
N GLN A 94 0.12 -4.53 10.66
CA GLN A 94 -0.26 -3.52 11.66
C GLN A 94 0.94 -2.99 12.47
N ARG A 95 1.98 -3.81 12.67
CA ARG A 95 3.21 -3.46 13.39
C ARG A 95 4.25 -2.72 12.53
N GLY A 96 3.89 -2.31 11.33
CA GLY A 96 4.75 -1.59 10.39
C GLY A 96 5.71 -2.47 9.60
N LEU A 97 5.70 -3.78 9.82
CA LEU A 97 6.51 -4.75 9.08
C LEU A 97 6.09 -4.77 7.61
N LEU A 98 7.05 -4.59 6.71
CA LEU A 98 6.83 -4.64 5.27
C LEU A 98 6.92 -6.09 4.77
N HIS A 99 5.92 -6.52 4.00
CA HIS A 99 5.94 -7.81 3.34
C HIS A 99 7.13 -7.90 2.36
N PRO A 100 7.90 -9.02 2.33
CA PRO A 100 9.16 -9.08 1.57
C PRO A 100 9.03 -8.87 0.06
N LYS A 101 7.87 -9.20 -0.52
CA LYS A 101 7.61 -9.08 -1.96
C LYS A 101 6.54 -8.01 -2.21
N PRO A 102 6.77 -7.05 -3.12
CA PRO A 102 5.74 -6.11 -3.52
C PRO A 102 4.66 -6.84 -4.32
N TRP A 103 3.43 -6.39 -4.12
CA TRP A 103 2.26 -6.76 -4.91
C TRP A 103 2.10 -5.76 -6.05
N SER A 104 1.16 -6.01 -6.95
CA SER A 104 0.70 -5.04 -7.94
C SER A 104 -0.73 -4.61 -7.68
N ILE A 105 -1.06 -3.38 -8.07
CA ILE A 105 -2.39 -2.77 -7.92
C ILE A 105 -2.82 -2.03 -9.18
N GLU A 106 -4.10 -2.08 -9.47
CA GLU A 106 -4.79 -1.23 -10.44
C GLU A 106 -5.95 -0.52 -9.75
N ILE A 107 -5.90 0.81 -9.70
CA ILE A 107 -6.97 1.62 -9.11
C ILE A 107 -8.08 1.79 -10.16
N VAL A 108 -9.27 1.31 -9.83
CA VAL A 108 -10.47 1.44 -10.67
C VAL A 108 -11.12 2.81 -10.48
N LYS A 109 -11.29 3.23 -9.22
CA LYS A 109 -11.85 4.55 -8.86
C LYS A 109 -11.44 4.98 -7.45
N GLU A 110 -11.32 6.29 -7.23
CA GLU A 110 -11.21 6.88 -5.89
C GLU A 110 -12.61 7.01 -5.29
N LEU A 111 -12.77 6.62 -4.02
CA LEU A 111 -14.04 6.68 -3.29
C LEU A 111 -14.02 7.90 -2.36
N GLU A 112 -15.02 8.76 -2.46
CA GLU A 112 -15.17 9.90 -1.57
C GLU A 112 -15.68 9.42 -0.19
N GLY A 113 -14.96 9.81 0.88
CA GLY A 113 -15.33 9.46 2.26
C GLY A 113 -14.42 8.40 2.89
N LEU A 114 -14.27 8.51 4.21
CA LEU A 114 -13.55 7.53 5.04
C LEU A 114 -14.52 6.39 5.32
N MET A 115 -14.30 5.23 4.67
CA MET A 115 -15.05 3.97 4.84
C MET A 115 -16.54 4.00 4.44
N SER A 116 -16.84 3.69 3.17
CA SER A 116 -18.13 3.08 2.81
C SER A 116 -17.96 1.56 2.84
N LEU A 117 -18.07 0.96 4.02
CA LEU A 117 -18.22 -0.49 4.16
C LEU A 117 -19.63 -0.85 3.68
N GLU A 118 -19.81 -1.03 2.37
CA GLU A 118 -20.91 -1.85 1.89
C GLU A 118 -20.46 -3.31 1.98
N ALA A 119 -20.63 -3.88 3.18
CA ALA A 119 -20.68 -5.32 3.34
C ALA A 119 -21.94 -5.79 2.64
N ASP A 120 -21.78 -6.24 1.40
CA ASP A 120 -22.84 -6.86 0.61
C ASP A 120 -23.14 -8.24 1.21
N HIS A 121 -23.83 -8.24 2.35
CA HIS A 121 -24.50 -9.42 2.88
C HIS A 121 -25.74 -9.65 2.02
N THR A 122 -25.56 -10.30 0.87
CA THR A 122 -26.63 -10.95 0.15
C THR A 122 -27.17 -12.10 1.00
N LEU A 123 -28.01 -11.78 2.00
CA LEU A 123 -28.86 -12.76 2.65
C LEU A 123 -30.01 -13.06 1.70
N ALA A 124 -29.79 -14.09 0.89
CA ALA A 124 -30.87 -14.88 0.32
C ALA A 124 -31.83 -15.28 1.46
N ARG A 125 -33.05 -14.76 1.42
CA ARG A 125 -34.22 -15.38 2.03
C ARG A 125 -35.34 -15.39 0.99
N SER A 126 -35.38 -16.50 0.27
CA SER A 126 -36.59 -17.13 -0.26
C SER A 126 -37.56 -17.46 0.87
#